data_AF-A0A7K2LQQ7-F1
#
_entry.id   AF-A0A7K2LQQ7-F1
#
_cell.length_a   1.000
_cell.length_b   1.000
_cell.length_c   1.000
_cell.angle_alpha   90.00
_cell.angle_beta   90.00
_cell.angle_gamma   90.00
#
_symmetry.space_group_name_H-M   'P 1'
#
loop_
_entity.id
_entity.type
_entity.pdbx_description
1 polymer ?
#
loop_
_entity_poly.entity_id
_entity_poly.type
_entity_poly.pdbx_seq_one_letter_code
_entity_poly.pdbx_strand_id
1 'polypeptide(L)'
;RTARALRAERSEIAGAPDDLPETDGDGPKASLPALREAYRAASQVYEKVGVGADLRAEQARAESDESAARAELDRLSNKVRTRAEQLLQSPDGSDGPSRQAAAARAEELVQLLETRMSSASEQLGRLRGEAERLAPEDGERHTELPEELLPRDAEHAQALLRTATSELASRTEALAQARDAHTELLEAHRAAEDAAGGFDEIAAML
;
A
#
# COMPACT_ATOMS: atom_id res chain seq x y z
N ARG A 1 -5.00 67.81 -40.40
CA ARG A 1 -5.85 66.60 -40.47
C ARG A 1 -7.20 67.01 -41.05
N THR A 2 -7.71 66.31 -42.07
CA THR A 2 -9.00 66.64 -42.71
C THR A 2 -10.17 66.13 -41.86
N ALA A 3 -11.32 66.80 -41.92
CA ALA A 3 -12.51 66.45 -41.13
C ALA A 3 -13.03 65.01 -41.37
N ARG A 4 -12.67 64.40 -42.50
CA ARG A 4 -12.97 63.00 -42.81
C ARG A 4 -12.12 62.03 -41.99
N ALA A 5 -10.84 62.33 -41.78
CA ALA A 5 -9.95 61.52 -40.95
C ALA A 5 -10.39 61.51 -39.48
N LEU A 6 -10.87 62.65 -38.98
CA LEU A 6 -11.39 62.76 -37.60
C LEU A 6 -12.72 62.00 -37.40
N ARG A 7 -13.56 61.88 -38.43
CA ARG A 7 -14.78 61.04 -38.37
C ARG A 7 -14.47 59.55 -38.39
N ALA A 8 -13.46 59.12 -39.16
CA ALA A 8 -13.01 57.74 -39.19
C ALA A 8 -12.35 57.32 -37.86
N GLU A 9 -11.53 58.18 -37.25
CA GLU A 9 -10.99 57.94 -35.90
C GLU A 9 -12.11 57.87 -34.82
N ARG A 10 -13.28 58.49 -35.04
CA ARG A 10 -14.41 58.46 -34.10
C ARG A 10 -15.17 57.13 -34.15
N SER A 11 -15.30 56.50 -35.33
CA SER A 11 -16.00 55.21 -35.47
C SER A 11 -15.25 54.03 -34.83
N GLU A 12 -13.96 54.19 -34.51
CA GLU A 12 -13.17 53.19 -33.77
C GLU A 12 -13.42 53.24 -32.24
N ILE A 13 -14.13 54.26 -31.74
CA ILE A 13 -14.48 54.40 -30.32
C ILE A 13 -15.81 53.71 -30.07
N ALA A 14 -15.78 52.55 -29.41
CA ALA A 14 -16.98 51.79 -29.05
C ALA A 14 -17.97 52.63 -28.22
N GLY A 15 -19.20 52.79 -28.72
CA GLY A 15 -20.29 53.51 -28.04
C GLY A 15 -20.47 54.99 -28.46
N ALA A 16 -19.76 55.47 -29.48
CA ALA A 16 -19.97 56.84 -29.98
C ALA A 16 -21.31 56.95 -30.76
N PRO A 17 -22.22 57.88 -30.39
CA PRO A 17 -23.48 58.08 -31.11
C PRO A 17 -23.23 58.62 -32.53
N ASP A 18 -24.01 58.18 -33.53
CA ASP A 18 -23.81 58.57 -34.94
C ASP A 18 -24.33 60.00 -35.24
N ASP A 19 -25.49 60.36 -34.71
CA ASP A 19 -26.07 61.70 -34.87
C ASP A 19 -25.77 62.61 -33.66
N LEU A 20 -25.18 63.76 -33.95
CA LEU A 20 -24.99 64.84 -32.97
C LEU A 20 -26.12 65.86 -33.15
N PRO A 21 -26.83 66.26 -32.09
CA PRO A 21 -27.71 67.43 -32.16
C PRO A 21 -26.86 68.68 -32.44
N GLU A 22 -27.36 69.59 -33.29
CA GLU A 22 -26.75 70.91 -33.44
C GLU A 22 -26.87 71.68 -32.13
N THR A 23 -25.75 71.88 -31.45
CA THR A 23 -25.68 72.58 -30.17
C THR A 23 -25.33 74.05 -30.39
N ASP A 24 -26.34 74.91 -30.26
CA ASP A 24 -26.14 76.33 -29.93
C ASP A 24 -25.71 76.44 -28.46
N GLY A 25 -24.43 76.71 -28.21
CA GLY A 25 -23.89 77.02 -26.88
C GLY A 25 -22.49 76.47 -26.61
N ASP A 26 -21.51 77.37 -26.51
CA ASP A 26 -20.15 77.22 -25.92
C ASP A 26 -19.57 75.79 -25.96
N GLY A 27 -19.01 75.40 -27.12
CA GLY A 27 -18.25 74.16 -27.26
C GLY A 27 -17.09 74.10 -26.25
N PRO A 28 -16.56 72.90 -25.93
CA PRO A 28 -15.55 72.75 -24.90
C PRO A 28 -14.36 73.70 -25.14
N LYS A 29 -14.13 74.60 -24.17
CA LYS A 29 -13.03 75.60 -24.21
C LYS A 29 -11.63 74.99 -24.20
N ALA A 30 -11.54 73.68 -23.95
CA ALA A 30 -10.29 72.93 -23.97
C ALA A 30 -9.95 72.49 -25.40
N SER A 31 -8.68 72.61 -25.77
CA SER A 31 -8.21 72.12 -27.07
C SER A 31 -8.42 70.61 -27.19
N LEU A 32 -8.65 70.12 -28.42
CA LEU A 32 -8.85 68.70 -28.70
C LEU A 32 -7.71 67.78 -28.17
N PRO A 33 -6.42 68.21 -28.18
CA PRO A 33 -5.35 67.50 -27.48
C PRO A 33 -5.58 67.36 -25.96
N ALA A 34 -6.02 68.43 -25.29
CA ALA A 34 -6.27 68.41 -23.84
C ALA A 34 -7.41 67.44 -23.46
N LEU A 35 -8.46 67.35 -24.29
CA LEU A 35 -9.55 66.39 -24.09
C LEU A 35 -9.08 64.94 -24.26
N ARG A 36 -8.21 64.66 -25.23
CA ARG A 36 -7.64 63.31 -25.45
C ARG A 36 -6.72 62.90 -24.30
N GLU A 37 -5.96 63.84 -23.74
CA GLU A 37 -5.12 63.60 -22.57
C GLU A 37 -5.97 63.33 -21.32
N ALA A 38 -7.01 64.13 -21.09
CA ALA A 38 -7.95 63.92 -19.99
C ALA A 38 -8.65 62.55 -20.09
N TYR A 39 -9.07 62.13 -21.29
CA TYR A 39 -9.65 60.81 -21.51
C TYR A 39 -8.67 59.68 -21.17
N ARG A 40 -7.42 59.75 -21.65
CA ARG A 40 -6.39 58.74 -21.31
C ARG A 40 -6.14 58.67 -19.81
N ALA A 41 -6.05 59.82 -19.13
CA ALA A 41 -5.87 59.87 -17.69
C ALA A 41 -7.06 59.24 -16.95
N ALA A 42 -8.29 59.52 -17.39
CA ALA A 42 -9.50 58.91 -16.84
C ALA A 42 -9.53 57.39 -17.06
N SER A 43 -9.24 56.92 -18.27
CA SER A 43 -9.18 55.48 -18.59
C SER A 43 -8.16 54.74 -17.72
N GLN A 44 -6.97 55.32 -17.48
CA GLN A 44 -5.96 54.74 -16.59
C GLN A 44 -6.43 54.65 -15.13
N VAL A 45 -7.22 55.62 -14.66
CA VAL A 45 -7.80 55.59 -13.31
C VAL A 45 -8.89 54.52 -13.20
N TYR A 46 -9.77 54.41 -14.20
CA TYR A 46 -10.81 53.38 -14.24
C TYR A 46 -10.22 51.97 -14.28
N GLU A 47 -9.18 51.75 -15.08
CA GLU A 47 -8.48 50.47 -15.17
C GLU A 47 -7.85 50.10 -13.82
N LYS A 48 -7.18 51.05 -13.14
CA LYS A 48 -6.62 50.82 -11.79
C LYS A 48 -7.69 50.45 -10.75
N VAL A 49 -8.89 51.04 -10.84
CA VAL A 49 -10.01 50.70 -9.95
C VAL A 49 -10.54 49.29 -10.25
N GLY A 50 -10.63 48.91 -11.52
CA GLY A 50 -11.00 47.55 -11.94
C GLY A 50 -10.03 46.50 -11.40
N VAL A 51 -8.74 46.67 -11.65
CA VAL A 51 -7.68 45.80 -11.11
C VAL A 51 -7.71 45.77 -9.57
N GLY A 52 -7.95 46.92 -8.92
CA GLY A 52 -8.09 46.99 -7.48
C GLY A 52 -9.35 46.32 -6.92
N ALA A 53 -10.41 46.16 -7.71
CA ALA A 53 -11.60 45.39 -7.34
C ALA A 53 -11.36 43.88 -7.51
N ASP A 54 -10.71 43.48 -8.60
CA ASP A 54 -10.38 42.08 -8.88
C ASP A 54 -9.41 41.52 -7.83
N LEU A 55 -8.33 42.24 -7.52
CA LEU A 55 -7.37 41.85 -6.48
C LEU A 55 -8.03 41.73 -5.10
N ARG A 56 -8.98 42.62 -4.76
CA ARG A 56 -9.73 42.53 -3.49
C ARG A 56 -10.68 41.33 -3.47
N ALA A 57 -11.29 41.00 -4.61
CA ALA A 57 -12.13 39.81 -4.72
C ALA A 57 -11.30 38.53 -4.59
N GLU A 58 -10.12 38.48 -5.19
CA GLU A 58 -9.16 37.38 -5.04
C GLU A 58 -8.65 37.27 -3.59
N GLN A 59 -8.30 38.40 -2.96
CA GLN A 59 -7.92 38.44 -1.55
C GLN A 59 -9.05 37.90 -0.66
N ALA A 60 -10.29 38.36 -0.83
CA ALA A 60 -11.42 37.91 -0.03
C ALA A 60 -11.68 36.40 -0.20
N ARG A 61 -11.46 35.85 -1.40
CA ARG A 61 -11.52 34.40 -1.63
C ARG A 61 -10.39 33.67 -0.90
N ALA A 62 -9.15 34.14 -1.02
CA ALA A 62 -8.01 33.54 -0.35
C ALA A 62 -8.15 33.55 1.19
N GLU A 63 -8.63 34.66 1.76
CA GLU A 63 -8.91 34.78 3.20
C GLU A 63 -10.04 33.84 3.67
N SER A 64 -11.07 33.67 2.84
CA SER A 64 -12.14 32.70 3.09
C SER A 64 -11.60 31.26 3.06
N ASP A 65 -10.76 30.93 2.06
CA ASP A 65 -10.15 29.61 1.92
C ASP A 65 -9.20 29.30 3.10
N GLU A 66 -8.39 30.28 3.52
CA GLU A 66 -7.53 30.17 4.70
C GLU A 66 -8.37 29.91 5.96
N SER A 67 -9.44 30.69 6.16
CA SER A 67 -10.31 30.56 7.33
C SER A 67 -10.99 29.19 7.38
N ALA A 68 -11.44 28.69 6.22
CA ALA A 68 -12.02 27.36 6.10
C ALA A 68 -10.99 26.27 6.42
N ALA A 69 -9.79 26.35 5.83
CA ALA A 69 -8.71 25.39 6.09
C ALA A 69 -8.30 25.37 7.57
N ARG A 70 -8.24 26.54 8.21
CA ARG A 70 -7.94 26.66 9.64
C ARG A 70 -9.03 26.03 10.51
N ALA A 71 -10.30 26.25 10.18
CA ALA A 71 -11.40 25.60 10.86
C ALA A 71 -11.35 24.07 10.76
N GLU A 72 -10.96 23.52 9.60
CA GLU A 72 -10.75 22.07 9.46
C GLU A 72 -9.58 21.57 10.32
N LEU A 73 -8.45 22.29 10.37
CA LEU A 73 -7.32 21.95 11.23
C LEU A 73 -7.67 22.00 12.72
N ASP A 74 -8.52 22.95 13.13
CA ASP A 74 -8.94 23.11 14.52
C ASP A 74 -9.90 22.00 14.97
N ARG A 75 -10.65 21.39 14.05
CA ARG A 75 -11.47 20.19 14.32
C ARG A 75 -10.63 18.94 14.60
N LEU A 76 -9.39 18.89 14.10
CA LEU A 76 -8.50 17.76 14.37
C LEU A 76 -8.05 17.76 15.84
N SER A 77 -7.91 16.56 16.42
CA SER A 77 -7.36 16.43 17.76
C SER A 77 -5.89 16.91 17.83
N ASN A 78 -5.46 17.39 19.00
CA ASN A 78 -4.08 17.84 19.20
C ASN A 78 -3.05 16.75 18.86
N LYS A 79 -3.39 15.48 19.12
CA LYS A 79 -2.56 14.31 18.77
C LYS A 79 -2.37 14.19 17.25
N VAL A 80 -3.44 14.32 16.48
CA VAL A 80 -3.39 14.25 15.01
C VAL A 80 -2.58 15.42 14.46
N ARG A 81 -2.82 16.65 14.95
CA ARG A 81 -2.10 17.84 14.49
C ARG A 81 -0.60 17.74 14.75
N THR A 82 -0.21 17.35 15.96
CA THR A 82 1.21 17.15 16.34
C THR A 82 1.87 16.08 15.47
N ARG A 83 1.16 14.97 15.18
CA ARG A 83 1.70 13.92 14.35
C ARG A 83 1.82 14.33 12.88
N ALA A 84 0.83 15.05 12.35
CA ALA A 84 0.87 15.60 11.00
C ALA A 84 2.04 16.58 10.83
N GLU A 85 2.26 17.46 11.81
CA GLU A 85 3.40 18.37 11.82
C GLU A 85 4.74 17.63 11.79
N GLN A 86 4.91 16.60 12.63
CA GLN A 86 6.11 15.75 12.61
C GLN A 86 6.33 15.06 11.25
N LEU A 87 5.25 14.59 10.61
CA LEU A 87 5.33 13.97 9.29
C LEU A 87 5.72 15.00 8.22
N LEU A 88 5.16 16.20 8.26
CA LEU A 88 5.49 17.29 7.33
C LEU A 88 6.93 17.79 7.49
N GLN A 89 7.50 17.72 8.70
CA GLN A 89 8.90 18.06 8.96
C GLN A 89 9.89 16.97 8.50
N SER A 90 9.40 15.78 8.13
CA SER A 90 10.25 14.71 7.60
C SER A 90 10.57 14.92 6.12
N PRO A 91 11.65 14.32 5.58
CA PRO A 91 11.94 14.35 4.14
C PRO A 91 10.79 13.82 3.28
N ASP A 92 10.06 12.83 3.77
CA ASP A 92 8.88 12.27 3.09
C ASP A 92 7.69 13.25 3.10
N GLY A 93 7.72 14.28 3.95
CA GLY A 93 6.70 15.31 4.10
C GLY A 93 6.95 16.60 3.31
N SER A 94 8.15 16.79 2.77
CA SER A 94 8.65 18.09 2.29
C SER A 94 7.84 18.71 1.17
N ASP A 95 7.26 17.88 0.30
CA ASP A 95 6.53 18.30 -0.88
C ASP A 95 5.42 17.29 -1.24
N GLY A 96 4.52 17.70 -2.15
CA GLY A 96 3.38 16.88 -2.56
C GLY A 96 3.78 15.50 -3.13
N PRO A 97 4.68 15.44 -4.12
CA PRO A 97 5.18 14.17 -4.67
C PRO A 97 5.80 13.24 -3.62
N SER A 98 6.67 13.75 -2.75
CA SER A 98 7.29 12.99 -1.66
C SER A 98 6.24 12.38 -0.73
N ARG A 99 5.20 13.14 -0.37
CA ARG A 99 4.08 12.64 0.45
C ARG A 99 3.28 11.55 -0.23
N GLN A 100 2.99 11.70 -1.53
CA GLN A 100 2.28 10.68 -2.30
C GLN A 100 3.10 9.38 -2.39
N ALA A 101 4.40 9.48 -2.63
CA ALA A 101 5.29 8.32 -2.67
C ALA A 101 5.37 7.62 -1.31
N ALA A 102 5.44 8.38 -0.21
CA ALA A 102 5.43 7.82 1.15
C ALA A 102 4.11 7.13 1.49
N ALA A 103 2.98 7.71 1.10
CA ALA A 103 1.66 7.10 1.27
C ALA A 103 1.55 5.78 0.48
N ALA A 104 1.97 5.77 -0.78
CA ALA A 104 1.96 4.56 -1.61
C ALA A 104 2.81 3.44 -0.99
N ARG A 105 4.03 3.74 -0.51
CA ARG A 105 4.86 2.76 0.21
C ARG A 105 4.20 2.23 1.48
N ALA A 106 3.51 3.09 2.22
CA ALA A 106 2.78 2.68 3.42
C ALA A 106 1.59 1.77 3.07
N GLU A 107 0.85 2.07 2.01
CA GLU A 107 -0.24 1.23 1.50
C GLU A 107 0.27 -0.15 1.03
N GLU A 108 1.39 -0.19 0.30
CA GLU A 108 2.06 -1.43 -0.09
C GLU A 108 2.46 -2.28 1.14
N LEU A 109 3.01 -1.64 2.17
CA LEU A 109 3.36 -2.32 3.42
C LEU A 109 2.12 -2.87 4.14
N VAL A 110 1.01 -2.13 4.15
CA VAL A 110 -0.26 -2.61 4.71
C VAL A 110 -0.73 -3.85 3.96
N GLN A 111 -0.78 -3.80 2.63
CA GLN A 111 -1.21 -4.94 1.81
C GLN A 111 -0.31 -6.18 2.01
N LEU A 112 1.00 -5.98 2.14
CA LEU A 112 1.94 -7.04 2.45
C LEU A 112 1.65 -7.66 3.83
N LEU A 113 1.38 -6.84 4.85
CA LEU A 113 1.07 -7.32 6.20
C LEU A 113 -0.27 -8.04 6.26
N GLU A 114 -1.30 -7.54 5.57
CA GLU A 114 -2.61 -8.19 5.46
C GLU A 114 -2.50 -9.57 4.82
N THR A 115 -1.74 -9.67 3.71
CA THR A 115 -1.47 -10.96 3.04
C THR A 115 -0.76 -11.94 3.98
N ARG A 116 0.26 -11.48 4.70
CA ARG A 116 0.99 -12.31 5.68
C ARG A 116 0.07 -12.76 6.82
N MET A 117 -0.79 -11.88 7.31
CA MET A 117 -1.76 -12.21 8.37
C MET A 117 -2.77 -13.26 7.90
N SER A 118 -3.31 -13.13 6.69
CA SER A 118 -4.23 -14.14 6.11
C SER A 118 -3.54 -15.50 6.03
N SER A 119 -2.35 -15.55 5.45
CA SER A 119 -1.57 -16.78 5.32
C SER A 119 -1.26 -17.43 6.67
N ALA A 120 -0.85 -16.64 7.67
CA ALA A 120 -0.59 -17.14 9.01
C ALA A 120 -1.87 -17.67 9.69
N SER A 121 -3.01 -17.00 9.49
CA SER A 121 -4.31 -17.41 10.04
C SER A 121 -4.80 -18.72 9.42
N GLU A 122 -4.63 -18.88 8.10
CA GLU A 122 -4.93 -20.13 7.40
C GLU A 122 -4.02 -21.27 7.87
N GLN A 123 -2.73 -21.02 8.03
CA GLN A 123 -1.79 -22.02 8.56
C GLN A 123 -2.17 -22.43 9.98
N LEU A 124 -2.51 -21.47 10.85
CA LEU A 124 -2.96 -21.75 12.20
C LEU A 124 -4.26 -22.58 12.21
N GLY A 125 -5.21 -22.26 11.33
CA GLY A 125 -6.44 -23.04 11.16
C GLY A 125 -6.17 -24.47 10.74
N ARG A 126 -5.27 -24.69 9.77
CA ARG A 126 -4.84 -26.04 9.36
C ARG A 126 -4.20 -26.82 10.51
N LEU A 127 -3.27 -26.22 11.23
CA LEU A 127 -2.59 -26.85 12.37
C LEU A 127 -3.57 -27.21 13.50
N ARG A 128 -4.55 -26.35 13.79
CA ARG A 128 -5.62 -26.67 14.76
C ARG A 128 -6.48 -27.84 14.30
N GLY A 129 -6.90 -27.84 13.04
CA GLY A 129 -7.67 -28.95 12.49
C GLY A 129 -6.86 -30.26 12.45
N GLU A 130 -5.56 -30.20 12.20
CA GLU A 130 -4.67 -31.37 12.33
C GLU A 130 -4.57 -31.86 13.76
N ALA A 131 -4.36 -30.95 14.72
CA ALA A 131 -4.29 -31.30 16.14
C ALA A 131 -5.60 -31.94 16.62
N GLU A 132 -6.76 -31.43 16.20
CA GLU A 132 -8.07 -32.02 16.52
C GLU A 132 -8.25 -33.40 15.89
N ARG A 133 -7.88 -33.58 14.62
CA ARG A 133 -7.98 -34.90 13.96
C ARG A 133 -7.03 -35.94 14.54
N LEU A 134 -5.88 -35.50 15.05
CA LEU A 134 -4.87 -36.36 15.65
C LEU A 134 -5.04 -36.49 17.17
N ALA A 135 -6.03 -35.83 17.77
CA ALA A 135 -6.29 -35.96 19.20
C ALA A 135 -6.79 -37.39 19.53
N PRO A 136 -6.47 -37.91 20.73
CA PRO A 136 -7.04 -39.17 21.19
C PRO A 136 -8.56 -39.07 21.35
N GLU A 137 -9.27 -40.20 21.19
CA GLU A 137 -10.73 -40.27 21.38
C GLU A 137 -11.13 -39.90 22.82
N ASP A 138 -10.34 -40.37 23.79
CA ASP A 138 -10.49 -40.07 25.22
C ASP A 138 -9.16 -39.54 25.79
N GLY A 139 -9.23 -38.42 26.53
CA GLY A 139 -8.09 -37.82 27.22
C GLY A 139 -7.34 -36.74 26.44
N GLU A 140 -6.23 -36.25 27.00
CA GLU A 140 -5.47 -35.12 26.42
C GLU A 140 -4.25 -35.56 25.59
N ARG A 141 -3.79 -36.80 25.75
CA ARG A 141 -2.58 -37.34 25.12
C ARG A 141 -2.70 -38.82 24.82
N HIS A 142 -2.18 -39.25 23.66
CA HIS A 142 -2.12 -40.67 23.28
C HIS A 142 -1.21 -41.50 24.20
N THR A 143 -0.16 -40.88 24.72
CA THR A 143 0.80 -41.52 25.61
C THR A 143 1.45 -40.49 26.53
N GLU A 144 1.94 -40.95 27.67
CA GLU A 144 2.78 -40.13 28.53
C GLU A 144 4.20 -40.09 27.98
N LEU A 145 4.73 -38.89 27.81
CA LEU A 145 6.13 -38.71 27.41
C LEU A 145 7.00 -38.55 28.67
N PRO A 146 8.21 -39.15 28.69
CA PRO A 146 9.24 -38.82 29.66
C PRO A 146 9.50 -37.31 29.72
N GLU A 147 9.90 -36.78 30.87
CA GLU A 147 10.08 -35.35 31.08
C GLU A 147 11.07 -34.72 30.10
N GLU A 148 12.12 -35.45 29.72
CA GLU A 148 13.11 -35.02 28.74
C GLU A 148 12.56 -34.86 27.31
N LEU A 149 11.46 -35.53 27.00
CA LEU A 149 10.78 -35.47 25.70
C LEU A 149 9.60 -34.48 25.70
N LEU A 150 9.31 -33.84 26.83
CA LEU A 150 8.32 -32.78 26.87
C LEU A 150 8.90 -31.50 26.22
N PRO A 151 8.21 -30.92 25.21
CA PRO A 151 8.66 -29.70 24.59
C PRO A 151 8.55 -28.53 25.57
N ARG A 152 9.63 -27.75 25.70
CA ARG A 152 9.68 -26.53 26.54
C ARG A 152 9.14 -25.32 25.79
N ASP A 153 9.40 -25.29 24.49
CA ASP A 153 8.97 -24.26 23.54
C ASP A 153 8.84 -24.88 22.13
N ALA A 154 8.41 -24.08 21.16
CA ALA A 154 8.19 -24.53 19.79
C ALA A 154 9.47 -24.94 19.07
N GLU A 155 10.60 -24.30 19.35
CA GLU A 155 11.89 -24.64 18.73
C GLU A 155 12.39 -25.99 19.24
N HIS A 156 12.29 -26.21 20.55
CA HIS A 156 12.58 -27.49 21.19
C HIS A 156 11.67 -28.59 20.64
N ALA A 157 10.37 -28.32 20.51
CA ALA A 157 9.41 -29.27 19.91
C ALA A 157 9.84 -29.67 18.49
N GLN A 158 10.22 -28.70 17.65
CA GLN A 158 10.68 -28.98 16.30
C GLN A 158 11.98 -29.80 16.28
N ALA A 159 12.92 -29.51 17.19
CA ALA A 159 14.15 -30.30 17.31
C ALA A 159 13.85 -31.75 17.70
N LEU A 160 13.00 -31.96 18.72
CA LEU A 160 12.55 -33.29 19.15
C LEU A 160 11.86 -34.04 18.01
N LEU A 161 10.94 -33.38 17.29
CA LEU A 161 10.24 -33.98 16.16
C LEU A 161 11.19 -34.39 15.02
N ARG A 162 12.16 -33.54 14.67
CA ARG A 162 13.18 -33.87 13.66
C ARG A 162 14.01 -35.08 14.07
N THR A 163 14.47 -35.12 15.32
CA THR A 163 15.21 -36.26 15.87
C THR A 163 14.38 -37.53 15.83
N ALA A 164 13.15 -37.50 16.36
CA ALA A 164 12.25 -38.65 16.38
C ALA A 164 11.93 -39.15 14.96
N THR A 165 11.77 -38.24 13.99
CA THR A 165 11.53 -38.59 12.58
C THR A 165 12.75 -39.27 11.95
N SER A 166 13.95 -38.77 12.23
CA SER A 166 15.20 -39.37 11.75
C SER A 166 15.43 -40.75 12.37
N GLU A 167 15.18 -40.89 13.67
CA GLU A 167 15.29 -42.17 14.37
C GLU A 167 14.26 -43.17 13.83
N LEU A 168 13.01 -42.75 13.64
CA LEU A 168 11.97 -43.59 13.05
C LEU A 168 12.40 -44.11 11.67
N ALA A 169 12.89 -43.23 10.79
CA ALA A 169 13.38 -43.60 9.47
C ALA A 169 14.51 -44.65 9.55
N SER A 170 15.52 -44.41 10.40
CA SER A 170 16.62 -45.35 10.61
C SER A 170 16.15 -46.71 11.13
N ARG A 171 15.21 -46.72 12.09
CA ARG A 171 14.65 -47.97 12.62
C ARG A 171 13.80 -48.70 11.60
N THR A 172 13.03 -48.00 10.78
CA THR A 172 12.26 -48.59 9.68
C THR A 172 13.19 -49.24 8.65
N GLU A 173 14.29 -48.58 8.30
CA GLU A 173 15.29 -49.14 7.39
C GLU A 173 15.97 -50.38 7.98
N ALA A 174 16.43 -50.31 9.22
CA ALA A 174 17.04 -51.46 9.90
C ALA A 174 16.07 -52.66 10.01
N LEU A 175 14.78 -52.38 10.27
CA LEU A 175 13.75 -53.41 10.30
C LEU A 175 13.53 -54.05 8.92
N ALA A 176 13.57 -53.27 7.84
CA ALA A 176 13.48 -53.80 6.48
C ALA A 176 14.68 -54.72 6.17
N GLN A 177 15.90 -54.25 6.44
CA GLN A 177 17.12 -55.04 6.24
C GLN A 177 17.11 -56.35 7.06
N ALA A 178 16.64 -56.31 8.30
CA ALA A 178 16.54 -57.51 9.14
C ALA A 178 15.52 -58.52 8.59
N ARG A 179 14.42 -58.05 7.99
CA ARG A 179 13.42 -58.91 7.34
C ARG A 179 13.96 -59.55 6.06
N ASP A 180 14.71 -58.81 5.27
CA ASP A 180 15.36 -59.32 4.06
C ASP A 180 16.38 -60.41 4.44
N ALA A 181 17.28 -60.12 5.39
CA ALA A 181 18.26 -61.08 5.89
C ALA A 181 17.60 -62.33 6.50
N HIS A 182 16.47 -62.18 7.20
CA HIS A 182 15.72 -63.32 7.72
C HIS A 182 15.15 -64.20 6.60
N THR A 183 14.65 -63.59 5.53
CA THR A 183 14.13 -64.31 4.36
C THR A 183 15.24 -65.08 3.66
N GLU A 184 16.38 -64.45 3.42
CA GLU A 184 17.57 -65.10 2.85
C GLU A 184 18.04 -66.28 3.71
N LEU A 185 18.03 -66.13 5.04
CA LEU A 185 18.42 -67.20 5.96
C LEU A 185 17.44 -68.39 5.91
N LEU A 186 16.14 -68.14 5.78
CA LEU A 186 15.15 -69.20 5.62
C LEU A 186 15.32 -69.95 4.30
N GLU A 187 15.64 -69.25 3.22
CA GLU A 187 15.94 -69.86 1.92
C GLU A 187 17.20 -70.73 1.99
N ALA A 188 18.28 -70.21 2.59
CA ALA A 188 19.52 -70.96 2.78
C ALA A 188 19.31 -72.19 3.69
N HIS A 189 18.49 -72.06 4.73
CA HIS A 189 18.17 -73.18 5.62
C HIS A 189 17.43 -74.31 4.87
N ARG A 190 16.41 -73.97 4.08
CA ARG A 190 15.69 -74.97 3.26
C ARG A 190 16.60 -75.65 2.25
N ALA A 191 17.45 -74.88 1.57
CA ALA A 191 18.42 -75.43 0.62
C ALA A 191 19.39 -76.41 1.30
N ALA A 192 19.80 -76.13 2.55
CA ALA A 192 20.64 -77.01 3.33
C ALA A 192 19.91 -78.30 3.77
N GLU A 193 18.63 -78.20 4.17
CA GLU A 193 17.78 -79.35 4.48
C GLU A 193 17.59 -80.25 3.25
N ASP A 194 17.28 -79.67 2.09
CA ASP A 194 17.12 -80.40 0.82
C ASP A 194 18.43 -81.11 0.43
N ALA A 195 19.57 -80.43 0.57
CA ALA A 195 20.88 -81.03 0.30
C ALA A 195 21.20 -82.18 1.26
N ALA A 196 20.92 -82.02 2.55
CA ALA A 196 21.11 -83.08 3.54
C ALA A 196 20.24 -84.31 3.23
N GLY A 197 18.97 -84.11 2.90
CA GLY A 197 18.06 -85.18 2.47
C GLY A 197 18.57 -85.92 1.23
N GLY A 198 19.07 -85.18 0.24
CA GLY A 198 19.68 -85.78 -0.95
C GLY A 198 20.93 -86.62 -0.65
N PHE A 199 21.76 -86.20 0.32
CA PHE A 199 22.90 -87.02 0.78
C PHE A 199 22.44 -88.32 1.46
N ASP A 200 21.42 -88.25 2.31
CA ASP A 200 20.86 -89.41 3.01
C ASP A 200 20.27 -90.43 2.01
N GLU A 201 19.59 -89.96 0.96
CA GLU A 201 19.06 -90.81 -0.12
C GLU A 201 20.18 -91.52 -0.88
N ILE A 202 21.25 -90.81 -1.26
CA ILE A 202 22.41 -91.41 -1.95
C ILE A 202 23.09 -92.45 -1.05
N ALA A 203 23.26 -92.16 0.23
CA ALA A 203 23.87 -93.08 1.20
C ALA A 203 23.04 -94.36 1.36
N ALA A 204 21.71 -94.28 1.29
CA ALA A 204 20.83 -95.45 1.37
C ALA A 204 20.86 -96.35 0.12
N MET A 205 21.38 -95.85 -1.02
CA MET A 205 21.49 -96.59 -2.28
C MET A 205 22.84 -97.30 -2.47
N LEU A 206 23.80 -97.08 -1.57
CA LEU A 206 25.14 -97.69 -1.57
C LEU A 206 25.20 -98.91 -0.63
#